data_AF-A0A066WRY9-F1
#
_entry.id   AF-A0A066WRY9-F1
#
_cell.length_a   1.000
_cell.length_b   1.000
_cell.length_c   1.000
_cell.angle_alpha   90.00
_cell.angle_beta   90.00
_cell.angle_gamma   90.00
#
_symmetry.space_group_name_H-M   'P 1'
#
loop_
_entity.id
_entity.type
_entity.pdbx_description
1 polymer ?
#
loop_
_entity_poly.entity_id
_entity_poly.type
_entity_poly.pdbx_seq_one_letter_code
_entity_poly.pdbx_strand_id
1 'polypeptide(L)'
;MKNEIRKFPLFELYVENNFLIINNHDYAQDNGIIDLSDILEIKFLKQQFDFIEYIIAFVSGINIRKRSDKLQIKMKNGIKEILLTNCDINKVQDIINIIKK
;
A
#
# COMPACT_ATOMS: atom_id res chain seq x y z
N MET A 1 9.69 -8.53 -31.73
CA MET A 1 9.03 -7.49 -30.90
C MET A 1 8.05 -8.20 -29.96
N LYS A 2 8.28 -8.17 -28.65
CA LYS A 2 7.37 -8.77 -27.66
C LYS A 2 6.21 -7.80 -27.40
N ASN A 3 5.00 -8.19 -27.81
CA ASN A 3 3.76 -7.55 -27.39
C ASN A 3 3.39 -8.09 -26.00
N GLU A 4 4.00 -7.58 -24.94
CA GLU A 4 3.52 -7.83 -23.58
C GLU A 4 2.40 -6.82 -23.28
N ILE A 5 1.16 -7.27 -23.47
CA ILE A 5 -0.04 -6.62 -22.95
C ILE A 5 0.06 -6.72 -21.42
N ARG A 6 0.43 -5.63 -20.72
CA ARG A 6 0.42 -5.58 -19.25
C ARG A 6 -1.00 -5.94 -18.77
N LYS A 7 -1.17 -7.13 -18.20
CA LYS A 7 -2.48 -7.69 -17.84
C LYS A 7 -2.69 -7.91 -16.34
N PHE A 8 -1.79 -7.41 -15.49
CA PHE A 8 -1.82 -7.64 -14.05
C PHE A 8 -1.73 -6.30 -13.29
N PRO A 9 -2.55 -6.09 -12.24
CA PRO A 9 -2.29 -5.00 -11.32
C PRO A 9 -0.88 -5.18 -10.73
N LEU A 10 -0.09 -4.11 -10.68
CA LEU A 10 1.27 -4.14 -10.14
C LEU A 10 1.28 -4.36 -8.62
N PHE A 11 0.11 -4.24 -7.99
CA PHE A 11 -0.12 -4.47 -6.58
C PHE A 11 -1.46 -5.20 -6.37
N GLU A 12 -1.42 -6.31 -5.64
CA GLU A 12 -2.57 -7.09 -5.20
C GLU A 12 -2.57 -7.17 -3.68
N LEU A 13 -3.75 -6.92 -3.10
CA LEU A 13 -4.04 -7.12 -1.71
C LEU A 13 -5.38 -7.83 -1.65
N TYR A 14 -5.44 -8.98 -0.98
CA TYR A 14 -6.68 -9.74 -0.81
C TYR A 14 -6.63 -10.65 0.41
N VAL A 15 -7.81 -11.05 0.89
CA VAL A 15 -7.95 -12.01 1.97
C VAL A 15 -8.39 -13.34 1.37
N GLU A 16 -7.68 -14.41 1.71
CA GLU A 16 -8.02 -15.77 1.31
C GLU A 16 -7.71 -16.72 2.48
N ASN A 17 -8.65 -17.61 2.83
CA ASN A 17 -8.47 -18.66 3.84
C ASN A 17 -7.91 -18.18 5.19
N ASN A 18 -8.38 -17.02 5.69
CA ASN A 18 -7.89 -16.38 6.93
C ASN A 18 -6.46 -15.83 6.86
N PHE A 19 -5.92 -15.65 5.65
CA PHE A 19 -4.66 -14.99 5.41
C PHE A 19 -4.86 -13.71 4.60
N LEU A 20 -4.08 -12.69 4.93
CA LEU A 20 -3.88 -11.51 4.10
C LEU A 20 -2.72 -11.79 3.14
N ILE A 21 -3.02 -11.76 1.85
CA ILE A 21 -2.05 -11.93 0.77
C ILE A 21 -1.68 -10.56 0.21
N ILE A 22 -0.38 -10.31 0.11
CA ILE A 22 0.20 -9.09 -0.44
C ILE A 22 1.14 -9.48 -1.58
N ASN A 23 0.85 -9.00 -2.79
CA ASN A 23 1.75 -9.08 -3.94
C ASN A 23 2.03 -7.68 -4.46
N ASN A 24 3.25 -7.20 -4.30
CA ASN A 24 3.76 -5.95 -4.85
C ASN A 24 4.87 -6.25 -5.87
N HIS A 25 4.54 -6.18 -7.16
CA HIS A 25 5.50 -6.42 -8.23
C HIS A 25 6.60 -5.35 -8.30
N ASP A 26 6.32 -4.12 -7.86
CA ASP A 26 7.29 -3.02 -7.86
C ASP A 26 8.28 -3.16 -6.68
N TYR A 27 7.86 -3.80 -5.58
CA TYR A 27 8.66 -3.98 -4.35
C TYR A 27 8.52 -5.39 -3.79
N ALA A 28 9.31 -6.34 -4.31
CA ALA A 28 9.23 -7.75 -3.92
C ALA A 28 9.42 -8.02 -2.41
N GLN A 29 10.11 -7.12 -1.69
CA GLN A 29 10.28 -7.20 -0.23
C GLN A 29 8.97 -7.01 0.55
N ASP A 30 7.98 -6.35 -0.05
CA ASP A 30 6.68 -6.08 0.56
C ASP A 30 5.77 -7.31 0.47
N ASN A 31 6.05 -8.23 -0.46
CA ASN A 31 5.29 -9.44 -0.67
C ASN A 31 5.21 -10.27 0.61
N GLY A 32 4.11 -10.98 0.78
CA GLY A 32 3.99 -11.91 1.90
C GLY A 32 2.58 -12.37 2.16
N ILE A 33 2.52 -13.34 3.05
CA ILE A 33 1.31 -13.95 3.55
C ILE A 33 1.30 -13.72 5.05
N ILE A 34 0.23 -13.14 5.58
CA ILE A 34 0.09 -12.81 6.99
C ILE A 34 -1.18 -13.47 7.50
N ASP A 35 -1.08 -14.23 8.58
CA ASP A 35 -2.26 -14.77 9.26
C ASP A 35 -3.07 -13.62 9.87
N LEU A 36 -4.38 -13.55 9.59
CA LEU A 36 -5.24 -12.50 10.13
C LEU A 36 -5.26 -12.51 11.66
N SER A 37 -5.08 -13.67 12.29
CA SER A 37 -5.04 -13.79 13.75
C SER A 37 -3.78 -13.19 14.39
N ASP A 38 -2.75 -12.89 13.59
CA ASP A 38 -1.53 -12.22 14.02
C ASP A 38 -1.59 -10.70 13.82
N ILE A 39 -2.56 -10.19 13.07
CA ILE A 39 -2.79 -8.76 12.86
C ILE A 39 -3.47 -8.17 14.09
N LEU A 40 -2.77 -7.27 14.78
CA LEU A 40 -3.31 -6.49 15.89
C LEU A 40 -4.00 -5.22 15.39
N GLU A 41 -3.45 -4.61 14.34
CA GLU A 41 -3.99 -3.39 13.77
C GLU A 41 -3.56 -3.23 12.31
N ILE A 42 -4.47 -2.75 11.46
CA ILE A 42 -4.17 -2.38 10.08
C ILE A 42 -4.66 -0.96 9.78
N LYS A 43 -3.77 -0.13 9.23
CA LYS A 43 -4.02 1.29 8.96
C LYS A 43 -3.55 1.67 7.57
N PHE A 44 -4.43 2.40 6.88
CA PHE A 44 -4.05 3.13 5.69
C PHE A 44 -3.47 4.48 6.11
N LEU A 45 -2.19 4.70 5.80
CA LEU A 45 -1.53 5.97 6.01
C LEU A 45 -1.66 6.76 4.71
N LYS A 46 -2.79 7.47 4.58
CA LYS A 46 -3.00 8.42 3.50
C LYS A 46 -2.09 9.61 3.71
N GLN A 47 -1.27 9.93 2.73
CA GLN A 47 -0.48 11.13 2.84
C GLN A 47 -1.28 12.31 2.33
N GLN A 48 -1.70 13.18 3.25
CA GLN A 48 -2.21 14.48 2.86
C GLN A 48 -1.01 15.31 2.39
N PHE A 49 -1.06 15.80 1.15
CA PHE A 49 -0.21 16.89 0.77
C PHE A 49 -0.56 18.06 1.67
N ASP A 50 0.37 18.45 2.53
CA ASP A 50 0.21 19.72 3.21
C ASP A 50 0.26 20.80 2.14
N PHE A 51 -0.74 21.67 2.10
CA PHE A 51 -0.88 22.69 1.05
C PHE A 51 0.39 23.56 0.95
N ILE A 52 1.06 23.71 2.09
CA ILE A 52 2.35 24.38 2.23
C ILE A 52 3.47 23.66 1.47
N GLU A 53 3.55 22.32 1.54
CA GLU A 53 4.56 21.54 0.80
C GLU A 53 4.36 21.68 -0.71
N TYR A 54 3.11 21.73 -1.19
CA TYR A 54 2.81 21.98 -2.61
C TYR A 54 3.28 23.37 -3.07
N ILE A 55 3.03 24.41 -2.26
CA ILE A 55 3.47 25.78 -2.56
C ILE A 55 5.00 25.86 -2.57
N ILE A 56 5.68 25.23 -1.60
CA ILE A 56 7.15 25.19 -1.55
C ILE A 56 7.71 24.43 -2.77
N ALA A 57 7.10 23.30 -3.18
CA ALA A 57 7.49 22.57 -4.39
C ALA A 57 7.48 23.47 -5.63
N PHE A 58 6.39 24.21 -5.78
CA PHE A 58 6.13 25.06 -6.93
C PHE A 58 7.09 26.24 -6.99
N VAL A 59 7.33 26.90 -5.84
CA VAL A 59 8.21 28.07 -5.77
C VAL A 59 9.69 27.69 -5.86
N SER A 60 10.09 26.55 -5.28
CA SER A 60 11.50 26.14 -5.23
C SER A 60 11.97 25.37 -6.47
N GLY A 61 11.08 25.02 -7.40
CA GLY A 61 11.43 24.18 -8.56
C GLY A 61 11.94 22.78 -8.17
N ILE A 62 11.77 22.41 -6.90
CA ILE A 62 12.18 21.11 -6.36
C ILE A 62 11.07 20.14 -6.71
N ASN A 63 11.44 19.09 -7.44
CA ASN A 63 10.55 17.96 -7.67
C ASN A 63 10.34 17.24 -6.32
N ILE A 64 9.34 17.67 -5.56
CA ILE A 64 8.96 16.97 -4.33
C ILE A 64 8.52 15.58 -4.76
N ARG A 65 9.36 14.58 -4.48
CA ARG A 65 9.00 13.18 -4.67
C ARG A 65 7.67 12.98 -3.95
N LYS A 66 6.60 12.74 -4.72
CA LYS A 66 5.31 12.25 -4.22
C LYS A 66 5.62 11.13 -3.25
N ARG A 67 5.55 11.42 -1.96
CA ARG A 67 5.66 10.38 -0.94
C ARG A 67 4.41 9.50 -1.13
N SER A 68 4.63 8.21 -1.34
CA SER A 68 3.57 7.29 -1.78
C SER A 68 2.73 6.86 -0.58
N ASP A 69 1.44 6.58 -0.81
CA ASP A 69 0.57 6.05 0.22
C ASP A 69 1.15 4.74 0.79
N LYS A 70 0.91 4.50 2.08
CA LYS A 70 1.43 3.31 2.76
C LYS A 70 0.32 2.54 3.47
N LEU A 71 0.44 1.22 3.44
CA LEU A 71 -0.31 0.32 4.32
C LEU A 71 0.58 -0.07 5.48
N GLN A 72 0.13 0.20 6.71
CA GLN A 72 0.82 -0.22 7.93
C GLN A 72 0.05 -1.36 8.57
N ILE A 73 0.73 -2.48 8.81
CA ILE A 73 0.20 -3.67 9.45
C ILE A 73 1.00 -3.90 10.72
N LYS A 74 0.35 -3.73 11.87
CA LYS A 74 0.91 -4.06 13.18
C LYS A 74 0.52 -5.48 13.52
N MET A 75 1.54 -6.31 13.71
CA MET A 75 1.43 -7.72 14.05
C MET A 75 1.95 -7.95 15.48
N LYS A 76 1.71 -9.13 16.04
CA LYS A 76 2.26 -9.51 17.36
C LYS A 76 3.79 -9.44 17.42
N ASN A 77 4.46 -9.72 16.31
CA ASN A 77 5.92 -9.80 16.20
C ASN A 77 6.59 -8.52 15.65
N GLY A 78 5.83 -7.47 15.32
CA GLY A 78 6.41 -6.24 14.78
C GLY A 78 5.45 -5.43 13.91
N ILE A 79 6.01 -4.48 13.16
CA ILE A 79 5.27 -3.62 12.23
C ILE A 79 5.81 -3.85 10.82
N LYS A 80 4.92 -4.10 9.87
CA LYS A 80 5.23 -4.14 8.44
C LYS A 80 4.59 -2.94 7.75
N GLU A 81 5.40 -2.16 7.04
CA GLU A 81 4.93 -1.07 6.18
C GLU A 81 5.09 -1.50 4.72
N ILE A 82 4.04 -1.30 3.94
CA ILE A 82 4.00 -1.67 2.53
C ILE A 82 3.74 -0.39 1.73
N LEU A 83 4.54 -0.20 0.69
CA LEU A 83 4.37 0.93 -0.21
C LEU A 83 3.26 0.61 -1.21
N LEU A 84 2.25 1.48 -1.29
CA LEU A 84 1.12 1.30 -2.18
C LEU A 84 1.39 2.01 -3.51
N THR A 85 2.06 1.31 -4.43
CA THR A 85 2.29 1.81 -5.80
C THR A 85 1.26 1.26 -6.75
N ASN A 86 0.76 2.12 -7.65
CA ASN A 86 -0.12 1.72 -8.76
C ASN A 86 -1.33 0.85 -8.35
N CYS A 87 -1.92 1.12 -7.18
CA CYS A 87 -3.06 0.37 -6.65
C CYS A 87 -4.33 1.22 -6.56
N ASP A 88 -5.48 0.55 -6.51
CA ASP A 88 -6.78 1.18 -6.26
C ASP A 88 -7.01 1.33 -4.76
N ILE A 89 -6.85 2.56 -4.27
CA ILE A 89 -6.94 2.90 -2.84
C ILE A 89 -8.32 2.58 -2.26
N ASN A 90 -9.40 2.69 -3.04
CA ASN A 90 -10.74 2.39 -2.54
C ASN A 90 -10.86 0.90 -2.20
N LYS A 91 -10.32 0.03 -3.08
CA LYS A 91 -10.29 -1.42 -2.83
C LYS A 91 -9.42 -1.78 -1.64
N VAL A 92 -8.27 -1.14 -1.49
CA VAL A 92 -7.41 -1.32 -0.29
C VAL A 92 -8.18 -0.95 0.98
N GLN A 93 -8.94 0.14 0.95
CA GLN A 93 -9.76 0.56 2.08
C GLN A 93 -10.89 -0.42 2.39
N ASP A 94 -11.53 -1.01 1.37
CA ASP A 94 -12.54 -2.04 1.54
C ASP A 94 -11.98 -3.28 2.23
N ILE A 95 -10.77 -3.71 1.85
CA ILE A 95 -10.09 -4.84 2.50
C ILE A 95 -9.79 -4.55 3.96
N ILE A 96 -9.28 -3.35 4.26
CA ILE A 96 -9.03 -2.92 5.63
C ILE A 96 -10.32 -2.97 6.46
N ASN A 97 -11.45 -2.55 5.88
CA ASN A 97 -12.75 -2.58 6.56
C ASN A 97 -13.25 -4.01 6.79
N ILE A 98 -12.89 -4.97 5.92
CA ILE A 98 -13.19 -6.40 6.11
C ILE A 98 -12.36 -6.97 7.27
N ILE A 99 -11.06 -6.66 7.33
CA ILE A 99 -10.16 -7.19 8.37
C ILE A 99 -10.49 -6.62 9.76
N LYS A 100 -11.04 -5.40 9.82
CA LYS A 100 -11.42 -4.75 11.08
C LYS A 100 -12.77 -5.20 11.65
N LYS A 101 -13.58 -5.91 10.87
CA LYS A 101 -14.88 -6.44 11.31
C LYS A 101 -14.68 -7.72 12.11
#